data_AF-A0A4V5MI84-F1
#
_entry.id   AF-A0A4V5MI84-F1
#
_cell.length_a   1.000
_cell.length_b   1.000
_cell.length_c   1.000
_cell.angle_alpha   90.00
_cell.angle_beta   90.00
_cell.angle_gamma   90.00
#
_symmetry.space_group_name_H-M   'P 1'
#
loop_
_entity.id
_entity.type
_entity.pdbx_description
1 polymer ?
#
loop_
_entity_poly.entity_id
_entity_poly.type
_entity_poly.pdbx_seq_one_letter_code
_entity_poly.pdbx_strand_id
1 'polypeptide(L)' 'MSEHPPVIVHPPTPSGGRRVTVRGQIVGLAHGRGDVAEFLRRAGVAGPAEDIRLDDPQLVEWRGGNMDDWPMPSA' A
#
# COMPACT_ATOMS: atom_id res chain seq x y z
N MET A 1 2.25 -20.72 6.90
CA MET A 1 2.58 -20.08 5.62
C MET A 1 1.79 -18.80 5.58
N SER A 2 2.42 -17.64 5.45
CA SER A 2 1.66 -16.39 5.34
C SER A 2 0.89 -16.45 4.03
N GLU A 3 -0.45 -16.52 4.08
CA GLU A 3 -1.30 -16.58 2.87
C GLU A 3 -1.25 -15.29 2.05
N HIS A 4 -0.72 -14.22 2.63
CA HIS A 4 -0.67 -12.90 2.03
C HIS A 4 0.77 -12.42 1.82
N PRO A 5 1.02 -11.61 0.77
CA PRO A 5 2.29 -10.93 0.60
C PRO A 5 2.58 -9.99 1.78
N PRO A 6 3.83 -9.55 1.95
CA PRO A 6 4.24 -8.78 3.12
C PRO A 6 3.56 -7.40 3.19
N VAL A 7 3.01 -6.89 2.10
CA VAL A 7 2.31 -5.60 2.05
C VAL A 7 0.86 -5.82 1.63
N ILE A 8 -0.08 -5.26 2.39
CA ILE A 8 -1.50 -5.26 2.03
C ILE A 8 -1.98 -3.82 2.01
N VAL A 9 -2.49 -3.38 0.86
CA VAL A 9 -3.22 -2.13 0.72
C VAL A 9 -4.71 -2.44 0.80
N HIS A 10 -5.35 -1.94 1.85
CA HIS A 10 -6.75 -2.19 2.12
C HIS A 10 -7.67 -1.39 1.17
N PRO A 11 -8.98 -1.71 1.13
CA PRO A 11 -9.95 -0.93 0.35
C PRO A 11 -9.94 0.55 0.72
N PRO A 12 -10.34 1.43 -0.21
CA PRO A 12 -10.56 2.85 0.06
C PRO A 12 -11.40 3.08 1.31
N THR A 13 -10.99 4.02 2.16
CA THR A 13 -11.79 4.40 3.32
C THR A 13 -12.83 5.45 2.93
N PRO A 14 -13.99 5.53 3.63
CA PRO A 14 -14.98 6.58 3.39
C PRO A 14 -14.43 8.00 3.55
N SER A 15 -13.41 8.18 4.39
CA SER A 15 -12.69 9.45 4.61
C SER A 15 -11.60 9.73 3.56
N GLY A 16 -11.45 8.86 2.55
CA GLY A 16 -10.38 8.94 1.56
C GLY A 16 -9.13 8.14 1.93
N GLY A 17 -8.24 7.98 0.95
CA GLY A 17 -7.03 7.17 1.07
C GLY A 17 -7.28 5.68 1.31
N ARG A 18 -6.18 4.94 1.49
CA ARG A 18 -6.15 3.48 1.71
C ARG A 18 -5.19 3.15 2.84
N ARG A 19 -5.62 2.33 3.78
CA ARG A 19 -4.76 1.87 4.88
C ARG A 19 -3.73 0.89 4.33
N VAL A 20 -2.48 1.02 4.76
CA VAL A 20 -1.39 0.12 4.37
C VAL A 20 -0.92 -0.66 5.59
N THR A 21 -0.79 -1.98 5.44
CA THR A 21 -0.15 -2.84 6.43
C THR A 21 1.08 -3.51 5.86
N VAL A 22 2.11 -3.63 6.70
CA VAL A 22 3.34 -4.36 6.43
C VAL A 22 3.45 -5.47 7.46
N ARG A 23 3.50 -6.74 7.02
CA ARG A 23 3.58 -7.93 7.88
C ARG A 23 2.54 -7.89 9.00
N GLY A 24 1.31 -7.45 8.67
CA GLY A 24 0.19 -7.33 9.60
C GLY A 24 0.19 -6.09 10.51
N GLN A 25 1.20 -5.21 10.43
CA GLN A 25 1.26 -3.96 11.20
C GLN A 25 0.84 -2.77 10.36
N ILE A 26 0.00 -1.89 10.90
CA ILE A 26 -0.43 -0.66 10.20
C ILE A 26 0.75 0.31 10.15
N VAL A 27 1.15 0.70 8.94
CA VAL A 27 2.25 1.66 8.71
C VAL A 27 1.76 3.07 8.35
N GLY A 28 0.52 3.19 7.85
CA GLY A 28 -0.07 4.49 7.55
C GLY A 28 -1.34 4.44 6.70
N LEU A 29 -1.83 5.63 6.36
CA LEU A 29 -2.90 5.88 5.40
C LEU A 29 -2.28 6.54 4.16
N ALA A 30 -2.35 5.86 3.02
CA ALA A 30 -1.81 6.34 1.75
C ALA A 30 -2.91 7.07 0.96
N HIS A 31 -2.54 8.13 0.27
CA HIS A 31 -3.41 8.87 -0.66
C HIS A 31 -2.98 8.71 -2.12
N GLY A 32 -1.90 7.94 -2.36
CA GLY A 32 -1.40 7.61 -3.68
C GLY A 32 -0.30 6.55 -3.62
N ARG A 33 0.15 6.09 -4.80
CA ARG A 33 1.25 5.11 -4.95
C ARG A 33 2.54 5.57 -4.27
N GLY A 34 2.85 6.86 -4.34
CA GLY A 34 4.05 7.45 -3.72
C GLY A 34 4.08 7.27 -2.20
N ASP A 35 2.93 7.42 -1.53
CA ASP A 35 2.84 7.22 -0.08
C ASP A 35 3.07 5.74 0.30
N VAL A 36 2.54 4.82 -0.50
CA VAL A 36 2.75 3.37 -0.30
C VAL A 36 4.24 3.04 -0.43
N ALA A 37 4.91 3.52 -1.49
CA ALA A 37 6.35 3.30 -1.66
C ALA A 37 7.16 3.88 -0.49
N GLU A 38 6.82 5.09 -0.02
CA GLU A 38 7.49 5.71 1.11
C GLU A 38 7.28 4.93 2.43
N PHE A 39 6.09 4.37 2.67
CA PHE A 39 5.86 3.50 3.81
C PHE A 39 6.69 2.22 3.76
N LEU A 40 6.80 1.60 2.60
CA LEU A 40 7.59 0.37 2.42
C LEU A 40 9.09 0.63 2.62
N ARG A 41 9.59 1.77 2.11
CA ARG A 41 10.96 2.23 2.34
C ARG A 41 11.22 2.42 3.83
N ARG A 42 10.33 3.14 4.55
CA ARG A 42 10.45 3.37 6.00
C ARG A 42 10.35 2.10 6.82
N ALA A 43 9.59 1.11 6.36
CA ALA A 43 9.44 -0.19 7.01
C ALA A 43 10.58 -1.17 6.69
N GLY A 44 11.54 -0.81 5.81
CA GLY A 44 12.67 -1.66 5.43
C GLY A 44 12.26 -2.90 4.63
N VAL A 45 11.10 -2.86 3.96
CA VAL A 45 10.57 -4.00 3.18
C VAL A 45 11.21 -4.08 1.80
N ALA A 46 11.58 -2.92 1.25
CA ALA A 46 12.18 -2.78 -0.07
C ALA A 46 13.27 -1.69 -0.04
N GLY A 47 13.97 -1.57 -1.17
CA GLY A 47 15.05 -0.60 -1.38
C GLY A 47 14.55 0.86 -1.50
N PRO A 48 15.20 1.70 -2.33
CA PRO A 48 14.76 3.06 -2.59
C PRO A 48 13.30 3.11 -3.04
N ALA A 49 12.53 4.13 -2.62
CA ALA A 49 11.09 4.22 -2.92
C ALA A 49 10.79 4.20 -4.43
N GLU A 50 11.68 4.76 -5.25
CA GLU A 50 11.58 4.77 -6.72
C GLU A 50 11.74 3.39 -7.38
N ASP A 51 12.41 2.46 -6.70
CA ASP A 51 12.68 1.10 -7.21
C ASP A 51 11.64 0.06 -6.75
N ILE A 52 10.67 0.48 -5.93
CA ILE A 52 9.68 -0.44 -5.36
C ILE A 52 8.65 -0.81 -6.42
N ARG A 53 8.64 -2.10 -6.79
CA ARG A 53 7.66 -2.70 -7.71
C ARG A 53 6.31 -2.91 -7.02
N LEU A 54 5.51 -1.85 -6.97
CA LEU A 54 4.17 -1.90 -6.37
C LEU A 54 3.17 -2.76 -7.16
N ASP A 55 3.50 -3.11 -8.40
CA ASP A 55 2.75 -4.02 -9.28
C ASP A 55 3.06 -5.50 -9.01
N ASP A 56 4.10 -5.82 -8.23
CA ASP A 56 4.48 -7.20 -7.93
C ASP A 56 3.49 -7.83 -6.92
N PRO A 57 2.69 -8.85 -7.33
CA PRO A 57 1.72 -9.48 -6.44
C PRO A 57 2.36 -10.32 -5.33
N GLN A 58 3.65 -10.66 -5.42
CA GLN A 58 4.40 -11.29 -4.33
C GLN A 58 4.79 -10.27 -3.25
N LEU A 59 4.82 -8.98 -3.60
CA LEU A 59 5.15 -7.89 -2.68
C LEU A 59 3.91 -7.21 -2.10
N VAL A 60 2.95 -6.85 -2.97
CA VAL A 60 1.78 -6.03 -2.61
C VAL A 60 0.48 -6.71 -3.03
N GLU A 61 -0.42 -6.86 -2.07
CA GLU A 61 -1.83 -7.20 -2.32
C GLU A 61 -2.69 -5.93 -2.27
N TRP A 62 -3.38 -5.63 -3.36
CA TRP A 62 -4.34 -4.53 -3.45
C TRP A 62 -5.77 -5.05 -3.25
N ARG A 63 -6.45 -4.61 -2.19
CA ARG A 63 -7.83 -5.02 -1.87
C ARG A 63 -8.81 -3.92 -2.23
N GLY A 64 -9.91 -4.26 -2.90
CA GLY A 64 -10.96 -3.29 -3.26
C GLY A 64 -10.55 -2.31 -4.37
N GLY A 65 -9.65 -2.72 -5.26
CA GLY A 65 -9.11 -1.93 -6.36
C GLY A 65 -7.64 -2.30 -6.64
N ASN A 66 -7.04 -1.70 -7.65
CA ASN A 66 -5.63 -1.88 -8.03
C ASN A 66 -4.76 -0.69 -7.55
N MET A 67 -3.51 -0.59 -8.04
CA MET A 67 -2.57 0.45 -7.64
C MET A 67 -2.92 1.87 -8.14
N ASP A 68 -3.80 2.01 -9.13
CA ASP A 68 -4.22 3.28 -9.71
C ASP A 68 -5.61 3.72 -9.22
N ASP A 69 -6.34 2.83 -8.54
CA ASP A 69 -7.63 3.12 -7.94
C ASP A 69 -7.45 3.86 -6.59
N TRP A 70 -7.53 5.19 -6.66
CA TRP A 70 -7.50 6.07 -5.49
C TRP A 70 -8.79 6.86 -5.37
N PRO A 71 -9.40 6.92 -4.17
CA PRO A 71 -10.56 7.77 -3.96
C PRO A 71 -10.15 9.22 -4.18
N MET A 72 -10.89 9.92 -5.04
CA MET A 72 -10.78 11.37 -5.15
C MET A 72 -10.99 11.97 -3.75
N PRO A 73 -10.19 12.97 -3.33
CA PRO A 73 -10.48 13.69 -2.10
C PRO A 73 -11.90 14.24 -2.22
N SER A 74 -12.80 13.78 -1.35
CA SER A 74 -14.12 14.39 -1.25
C SER A 74 -13.91 15.81 -0.69
N ALA A 75 -14.33 16.81 -1.46
CA ALA A 75 -14.29 18.22 -1.08
C ALA A 75 -15.10 18.51 0.18
#